data_AF-A0A7C6GSR9-F1
#
_entry.id   AF-A0A7C6GSR9-F1
#
_cell.length_a   1.000
_cell.length_b   1.000
_cell.length_c   1.000
_cell.angle_alpha   90.00
_cell.angle_beta   90.00
_cell.angle_gamma   90.00
#
_symmetry.space_group_name_H-M   'P 1'
#
loop_
_entity.id
_entity.type
_entity.pdbx_description
1 polymer ?
#
loop_
_entity_poly.entity_id
_entity_poly.type
_entity_poly.pdbx_seq_one_letter_code
_entity_poly.pdbx_strand_id
1 'polypeptide(L)'
;MTGKDYNPDYVKQCRRRARFEKIKFLLFWLVPLIIFLAFVIWLASHFLLRNAWQKFGWELAWDMVYAREQDSARVTYVGGDVRLSDHNCSSVYKLILDADPTGIYLSRGDKAIHIDFGNGHTLDIVNTGGDRCAVVYRGEKNYRFRIGFQGMFSKLEKVTSLEGGSVPNSRWDEGEATE
;
A
#
# COMPACT_ATOMS: atom_id res chain seq x y z
N MET A 1 -4.75 42.05 66.19
CA MET A 1 -4.77 41.78 64.74
C MET A 1 -3.33 41.68 64.27
N THR A 2 -2.79 40.46 64.16
CA THR A 2 -1.40 40.25 63.76
C THR A 2 -1.30 40.30 62.25
N GLY A 3 -0.92 41.49 61.73
CA GLY A 3 -0.47 41.66 60.36
C GLY A 3 0.82 40.88 60.16
N LYS A 4 0.71 39.59 59.83
CA LYS A 4 1.81 38.84 59.25
C LYS A 4 1.90 39.24 57.79
N ASP A 5 2.97 39.94 57.49
CA ASP A 5 3.39 40.45 56.18
C ASP A 5 2.87 39.63 55.00
N TYR A 6 1.95 40.21 54.24
CA TYR A 6 1.63 39.73 52.91
C TYR A 6 2.85 40.00 52.03
N ASN A 7 3.72 38.99 51.87
CA ASN A 7 4.84 39.08 50.95
C ASN A 7 4.35 38.68 49.53
N PRO A 8 4.16 39.66 48.62
CA PRO A 8 3.64 39.39 47.28
C PRO A 8 4.57 38.49 46.45
N ASP A 9 5.87 38.49 46.75
CA ASP A 9 6.86 37.63 46.09
C ASP A 9 6.76 36.17 46.54
N TYR A 10 6.40 35.93 47.81
CA TYR A 10 6.08 34.58 48.30
C TYR A 10 4.84 34.01 47.60
N VAL A 11 3.79 34.83 47.43
CA VAL A 11 2.56 34.42 46.71
C VAL A 11 2.82 34.16 45.23
N LYS A 12 3.71 34.94 44.58
CA LYS A 12 4.17 34.68 43.20
C LYS A 12 5.00 33.39 43.10
N GLN A 13 5.91 33.13 44.05
CA GLN A 13 6.70 31.89 44.10
C GLN A 13 5.82 30.66 44.30
N CYS A 14 4.84 30.70 45.21
CA CYS A 14 3.89 29.61 45.44
C CYS A 14 3.04 29.33 44.19
N ARG A 15 2.56 30.36 43.48
CA ARG A 15 1.85 30.20 42.19
C ARG A 15 2.75 29.60 41.10
N ARG A 16 4.03 29.99 41.02
CA ARG A 16 4.98 29.40 40.06
C ARG A 16 5.27 27.94 40.38
N ARG A 17 5.51 27.57 41.65
CA ARG A 17 5.67 26.16 42.08
C ARG A 17 4.43 25.33 41.78
N ALA A 18 3.23 25.82 42.10
CA ALA A 18 1.99 25.09 41.82
C ALA A 18 1.74 24.86 40.33
N ARG A 19 2.10 25.83 39.46
CA ARG A 19 2.06 25.63 37.99
C ARG A 19 3.11 24.61 37.54
N PHE A 20 4.32 24.66 38.12
CA PHE A 20 5.40 23.73 37.78
C PHE A 20 5.07 22.28 38.17
N GLU A 21 4.46 22.06 39.33
CA GLU A 21 4.01 20.73 39.76
C GLU A 21 2.87 20.19 38.89
N LYS A 22 1.94 21.05 38.44
CA LYS A 22 0.91 20.66 37.46
C LYS A 22 1.51 20.28 36.10
N ILE A 23 2.51 21.04 35.63
CA ILE A 23 3.21 20.74 34.37
C ILE A 23 4.02 19.44 34.50
N LYS A 24 4.69 19.21 35.63
CA LYS A 24 5.39 17.94 35.90
C LYS A 24 4.42 16.76 35.93
N PHE A 25 3.25 16.89 36.56
CA PHE A 25 2.23 15.85 36.57
C PHE A 25 1.73 15.53 35.15
N LEU A 26 1.47 16.56 34.33
CA LEU A 26 1.14 16.43 32.91
C LEU A 26 2.26 15.72 32.13
N LEU A 27 3.51 16.14 32.27
CA LEU A 27 4.64 15.55 31.56
C LEU A 27 4.95 14.13 32.01
N PHE A 28 4.73 13.80 33.29
CA PHE A 28 5.05 12.48 33.84
C PHE A 28 3.95 11.44 33.58
N TRP A 29 2.68 11.85 33.49
CA TRP A 29 1.57 10.92 33.31
C TRP A 29 0.93 10.97 31.92
N LEU A 30 0.68 12.16 31.37
CA LEU A 30 0.00 12.28 30.08
C LEU A 30 0.92 11.97 28.91
N VAL A 31 2.20 12.37 28.96
CA VAL A 31 3.13 12.11 27.84
C VAL A 31 3.40 10.60 27.67
N PRO A 32 3.72 9.82 28.71
CA PRO A 32 3.89 8.37 28.54
C PRO A 32 2.61 7.67 28.09
N LEU A 33 1.45 8.11 28.57
CA LEU A 33 0.16 7.58 28.13
C LEU A 33 -0.08 7.82 26.62
N ILE A 34 0.21 9.04 26.13
CA ILE A 34 0.09 9.36 24.70
C ILE A 34 1.07 8.53 23.87
N ILE A 35 2.32 8.39 24.31
CA ILE A 35 3.32 7.56 23.63
C ILE A 35 2.87 6.10 23.56
N PHE A 36 2.36 5.56 24.68
CA PHE A 36 1.85 4.19 24.73
C PHE A 36 0.66 3.99 23.78
N LEU A 37 -0.31 4.91 23.78
CA LEU A 37 -1.45 4.85 22.86
C LEU A 37 -1.01 4.95 21.40
N ALA A 38 -0.09 5.86 21.08
CA ALA A 38 0.47 5.97 19.74
C ALA A 38 1.18 4.68 19.31
N PHE A 39 1.92 4.05 20.22
CA PHE A 39 2.57 2.76 19.96
C PHE A 39 1.55 1.64 19.70
N VAL A 40 0.48 1.54 20.51
CA VAL A 40 -0.59 0.55 20.31
C VAL A 40 -1.30 0.77 18.97
N ILE A 41 -1.61 2.02 18.62
CA ILE A 41 -2.25 2.36 17.33
C ILE A 41 -1.32 2.00 16.16
N TRP A 42 -0.03 2.32 16.28
CA TRP A 42 0.96 1.97 15.27
C TRP A 42 1.06 0.45 15.08
N LEU A 43 1.13 -0.31 16.18
CA LEU A 43 1.18 -1.77 16.17
C LEU A 43 -0.07 -2.36 15.50
N ALA A 44 -1.26 -1.92 15.92
CA ALA A 44 -2.52 -2.37 15.34
C ALA A 44 -2.59 -2.07 13.83
N SER A 45 -2.17 -0.87 13.41
CA SER A 45 -2.13 -0.47 12.00
C SER A 45 -1.19 -1.35 11.19
N HIS A 46 -0.01 -1.68 11.75
CA HIS A 46 0.96 -2.56 11.11
C HIS A 46 0.40 -3.98 10.92
N PHE A 47 -0.22 -4.55 11.96
CA PHE A 47 -0.85 -5.87 11.89
C PHE A 47 -2.00 -5.91 10.88
N LEU A 48 -2.88 -4.90 10.87
CA LEU A 48 -3.98 -4.82 9.92
C LEU A 48 -3.48 -4.73 8.48
N LEU A 49 -2.44 -3.92 8.22
CA LEU A 49 -1.84 -3.79 6.89
C LEU A 49 -1.22 -5.12 6.43
N ARG A 50 -0.44 -5.78 7.29
CA ARG A 50 0.20 -7.07 6.99
C ARG A 50 -0.84 -8.17 6.76
N ASN A 51 -1.90 -8.23 7.56
CA ASN A 51 -2.98 -9.20 7.39
C ASN A 51 -3.75 -8.97 6.07
N ALA A 52 -4.03 -7.70 5.72
CA ALA A 52 -4.66 -7.37 4.45
C ALA A 52 -3.75 -7.74 3.26
N TRP A 53 -2.45 -7.50 3.37
CA TRP A 53 -1.46 -7.86 2.36
C TRP A 53 -1.36 -9.37 2.14
N GLN A 54 -1.39 -10.17 3.21
CA GLN A 54 -1.38 -11.63 3.10
C GLN A 54 -2.62 -12.18 2.39
N LYS A 55 -3.81 -11.65 2.73
CA LYS A 55 -5.07 -12.04 2.06
C LYS A 55 -5.07 -11.66 0.58
N PHE A 56 -4.65 -10.43 0.29
CA PHE A 56 -4.42 -9.98 -1.07
C PHE A 56 -3.46 -10.90 -1.83
N GLY A 57 -2.31 -11.25 -1.24
CA GLY A 57 -1.35 -12.13 -1.89
C GLY A 57 -1.90 -13.52 -2.18
N TRP A 58 -2.74 -14.06 -1.30
CA TRP A 58 -3.44 -15.32 -1.54
C TRP A 58 -4.46 -15.23 -2.69
N GLU A 59 -5.31 -14.20 -2.70
CA GLU A 59 -6.29 -13.97 -3.77
C GLU A 59 -5.59 -13.75 -5.12
N LEU A 60 -4.55 -12.92 -5.15
CA LEU A 60 -3.76 -12.67 -6.35
C LEU A 60 -3.07 -13.95 -6.86
N ALA A 61 -2.56 -14.80 -5.98
CA ALA A 61 -1.95 -16.06 -6.38
C ALA A 61 -2.94 -16.97 -7.11
N TRP A 62 -4.17 -17.07 -6.60
CA TRP A 62 -5.23 -17.85 -7.24
C TRP A 62 -5.61 -17.32 -8.61
N ASP A 63 -5.78 -16.01 -8.74
CA ASP A 63 -6.10 -15.40 -10.03
C ASP A 63 -4.98 -15.56 -11.06
N MET A 64 -3.73 -15.47 -10.63
CA MET A 64 -2.57 -15.69 -11.50
C MET A 64 -2.48 -17.15 -11.96
N VAL A 65 -2.79 -18.11 -11.07
CA VAL A 65 -2.87 -19.52 -11.42
C VAL A 65 -4.02 -19.79 -12.39
N TYR A 66 -5.21 -19.25 -12.11
CA TYR A 66 -6.36 -19.35 -12.99
C TYR A 66 -6.05 -18.79 -14.38
N ALA A 67 -5.51 -17.58 -14.44
CA ALA A 67 -5.25 -16.89 -15.70
C ALA A 67 -4.17 -17.59 -16.53
N ARG A 68 -3.23 -18.27 -15.87
CA ARG A 68 -2.26 -19.15 -16.53
C ARG A 68 -2.90 -20.42 -17.08
N GLU A 69 -3.73 -21.09 -16.28
CA GLU A 69 -4.39 -22.34 -16.70
C GLU A 69 -5.40 -22.14 -17.82
N GLN A 70 -6.01 -20.96 -17.90
CA GLN A 70 -7.01 -20.60 -18.92
C GLN A 70 -6.44 -19.73 -20.05
N ASP A 71 -5.13 -19.44 -20.05
CA ASP A 71 -4.47 -18.54 -21.00
C ASP A 71 -5.20 -17.18 -21.16
N SER A 72 -5.70 -16.65 -20.04
CA SER A 72 -6.64 -15.52 -20.00
C SER A 72 -6.07 -14.23 -19.42
N ALA A 73 -4.79 -14.22 -19.03
CA ALA A 73 -4.13 -13.04 -18.49
C ALA A 73 -3.93 -11.98 -19.58
N ARG A 74 -4.82 -10.99 -19.62
CA ARG A 74 -4.76 -9.86 -20.55
C ARG A 74 -4.21 -8.63 -19.84
N VAL A 75 -3.19 -8.01 -20.41
CA VAL A 75 -2.71 -6.70 -20.00
C VAL A 75 -3.15 -5.65 -21.02
N THR A 76 -3.66 -4.54 -20.53
CA THR A 76 -3.88 -3.32 -21.32
C THR A 76 -2.96 -2.21 -20.82
N TYR A 77 -2.05 -1.75 -21.68
CA TYR A 77 -1.18 -0.60 -21.38
C TYR A 77 -0.77 0.14 -22.66
N VAL A 78 -0.87 1.49 -22.64
CA VAL A 78 -0.44 2.43 -23.70
C VAL A 78 -0.64 1.88 -25.13
N GLY A 79 -1.91 1.69 -25.51
CA GLY A 79 -2.31 1.48 -26.91
C GLY A 79 -2.30 0.05 -27.41
N GLY A 80 -2.12 -0.96 -26.54
CA GLY A 80 -2.26 -2.35 -26.95
C GLY A 80 -2.68 -3.28 -25.82
N ASP A 81 -3.38 -4.34 -26.23
CA ASP A 81 -3.69 -5.49 -25.38
C ASP A 81 -2.65 -6.59 -25.64
N VAL A 82 -2.12 -7.14 -24.55
CA VAL A 82 -1.03 -8.11 -24.53
C VAL A 82 -1.49 -9.32 -23.71
N ARG A 83 -1.28 -10.52 -24.25
CA ARG A 83 -1.45 -11.76 -23.49
C ARG A 83 -0.16 -12.07 -22.74
N LEU A 84 -0.24 -12.20 -21.43
CA LEU A 84 0.92 -12.57 -20.62
C LEU A 84 1.27 -14.03 -20.80
N SER A 85 2.53 -14.30 -21.11
CA SER A 85 3.09 -15.66 -20.99
C SER A 85 3.06 -16.13 -19.52
N ASP A 86 3.00 -17.44 -19.30
CA ASP A 86 3.07 -18.08 -17.98
C ASP A 86 4.23 -17.55 -17.11
N HIS A 87 5.39 -17.33 -17.74
CA HIS A 87 6.58 -16.81 -17.09
C HIS A 87 6.40 -15.37 -16.62
N ASN A 88 5.86 -14.49 -17.47
CA ASN A 88 5.66 -13.09 -17.14
C ASN A 88 4.50 -12.89 -16.16
N CYS A 89 3.43 -13.70 -16.27
CA CYS A 89 2.34 -13.76 -15.29
C CYS A 89 2.88 -14.07 -13.88
N SER A 90 3.72 -15.11 -13.77
CA SER A 90 4.41 -15.44 -12.51
C SER A 90 5.37 -14.35 -12.03
N SER A 91 6.00 -13.63 -12.96
CA SER A 91 6.95 -12.56 -12.65
C SER A 91 6.25 -11.33 -12.08
N VAL A 92 5.07 -10.95 -12.61
CA VAL A 92 4.24 -9.87 -12.06
C VAL A 92 3.87 -10.17 -10.61
N TYR A 93 3.35 -11.38 -10.35
CA TYR A 93 3.02 -11.82 -8.99
C TYR A 93 4.19 -11.68 -8.01
N LYS A 94 5.37 -12.21 -8.39
CA LYS A 94 6.58 -12.13 -7.55
C LYS A 94 7.02 -10.70 -7.30
N LEU A 95 7.10 -9.87 -8.34
CA LEU A 95 7.52 -8.48 -8.22
C LEU A 95 6.60 -7.67 -7.28
N ILE A 96 5.30 -7.94 -7.29
CA ILE A 96 4.35 -7.28 -6.41
C ILE A 96 4.52 -7.76 -4.97
N LEU A 97 4.62 -9.07 -4.73
CA LEU A 97 4.71 -9.59 -3.37
C LEU A 97 6.06 -9.33 -2.69
N ASP A 98 7.15 -9.28 -3.45
CA ASP A 98 8.49 -8.94 -2.96
C ASP A 98 8.64 -7.45 -2.59
N ALA A 99 7.71 -6.60 -3.04
CA ALA A 99 7.79 -5.16 -2.86
C ALA A 99 7.40 -4.67 -1.46
N ASP A 100 6.79 -5.51 -0.63
CA ASP A 100 6.23 -5.16 0.68
C ASP A 100 5.23 -3.96 0.66
N PRO A 101 4.14 -4.02 1.44
CA PRO A 101 3.20 -2.92 1.51
C PRO A 101 3.79 -1.78 2.36
N THR A 102 3.83 -0.58 1.81
CA THR A 102 4.30 0.64 2.51
C THR A 102 3.15 1.49 3.04
N GLY A 103 1.92 1.22 2.61
CA GLY A 103 0.70 1.88 3.10
C GLY A 103 -0.49 1.72 2.16
N ILE A 104 -1.57 2.43 2.46
CA ILE A 104 -2.80 2.41 1.64
C ILE A 104 -2.70 3.45 0.52
N TYR A 105 -3.10 3.06 -0.69
CA TYR A 105 -3.16 3.96 -1.84
C TYR A 105 -4.57 4.58 -1.98
N LEU A 106 -4.64 5.91 -2.00
CA LEU A 106 -5.90 6.67 -2.00
C LEU A 106 -6.11 7.54 -3.25
N SER A 107 -5.10 7.68 -4.11
CA SER A 107 -5.21 8.54 -5.30
C SER A 107 -5.86 7.80 -6.48
N ARG A 108 -6.43 8.55 -7.41
CA ARG A 108 -6.64 8.09 -8.80
C ARG A 108 -5.41 8.54 -9.59
N GLY A 109 -4.77 7.63 -10.31
CA GLY A 109 -3.64 7.95 -11.18
C GLY A 109 -4.05 7.72 -12.64
N ASP A 110 -3.48 8.52 -13.55
CA ASP A 110 -3.88 8.57 -14.96
C ASP A 110 -3.25 7.47 -15.83
N LYS A 111 -2.10 6.91 -15.41
CA LYS A 111 -1.41 5.81 -16.10
C LYS A 111 -1.34 4.58 -15.21
N ALA A 112 -2.02 3.53 -15.65
CA ALA A 112 -1.95 2.23 -15.01
C ALA A 112 -1.81 1.14 -16.07
N ILE A 113 -1.02 0.12 -15.73
CA ILE A 113 -1.04 -1.16 -16.43
C ILE A 113 -2.26 -1.90 -15.86
N HIS A 114 -3.24 -2.17 -16.70
CA HIS A 114 -4.43 -2.91 -16.31
C HIS A 114 -4.23 -4.38 -16.63
N ILE A 115 -4.45 -5.27 -15.67
CA ILE A 115 -4.39 -6.72 -15.86
C ILE A 115 -5.77 -7.30 -15.55
N ASP A 116 -6.34 -7.99 -16.52
CA ASP A 116 -7.58 -8.74 -16.43
C ASP A 116 -7.24 -10.24 -16.41
N PHE A 117 -7.72 -10.95 -15.39
CA PHE A 117 -7.44 -12.37 -15.20
C PHE A 117 -8.47 -13.27 -15.92
N GLY A 118 -9.55 -12.71 -16.48
CA GLY A 118 -10.59 -13.44 -17.19
C GLY A 118 -11.65 -14.11 -16.30
N ASN A 119 -11.47 -14.10 -14.98
CA ASN A 119 -12.48 -14.55 -14.00
C ASN A 119 -13.32 -13.40 -13.41
N GLY A 120 -13.23 -12.20 -13.99
CA GLY A 120 -13.87 -10.98 -13.48
C GLY A 120 -13.05 -10.23 -12.43
N HIS A 121 -11.89 -10.76 -12.02
CA HIS A 121 -10.95 -10.04 -11.16
C HIS A 121 -9.95 -9.24 -11.99
N THR A 122 -9.53 -8.09 -11.45
CA THR A 122 -8.58 -7.20 -12.13
C THR A 122 -7.53 -6.64 -11.19
N LEU A 123 -6.39 -6.29 -11.75
CA LEU A 123 -5.26 -5.66 -11.06
C LEU A 123 -4.79 -4.45 -11.87
N ASP A 124 -4.88 -3.26 -11.27
CA ASP A 124 -4.21 -2.08 -11.81
C ASP A 124 -2.89 -1.85 -11.10
N ILE A 125 -1.82 -1.71 -11.87
CA ILE A 125 -0.52 -1.25 -11.38
C ILE A 125 -0.42 0.22 -11.76
N VAL A 126 -0.48 1.11 -10.78
CA VAL A 126 -0.56 2.56 -10.97
C VAL A 126 0.81 3.20 -10.76
N ASN A 127 1.26 4.01 -11.72
CA ASN A 127 2.48 4.79 -11.53
C ASN A 127 2.21 5.95 -10.54
N THR A 128 2.94 5.99 -9.43
CA THR A 128 2.76 7.02 -8.38
C THR A 128 3.82 8.12 -8.39
N GLY A 129 4.63 8.17 -9.45
CA GLY A 129 5.75 9.09 -9.63
C GLY A 129 7.11 8.41 -9.42
N GLY A 130 7.99 8.55 -10.42
CA GLY A 130 9.31 7.90 -10.43
C GLY A 130 9.19 6.37 -10.48
N ASP A 131 10.04 5.70 -9.71
CA ASP A 131 10.11 4.23 -9.66
C ASP A 131 9.07 3.59 -8.72
N ARG A 132 8.21 4.37 -8.06
CA ARG A 132 7.23 3.84 -7.11
C ARG A 132 5.90 3.56 -7.80
N CYS A 133 5.27 2.43 -7.45
CA CYS A 133 3.92 2.13 -7.90
C CYS A 133 2.97 1.80 -6.74
N ALA A 134 1.70 1.78 -7.08
CA ALA A 134 0.65 1.25 -6.24
C ALA A 134 -0.08 0.12 -6.98
N VAL A 135 -0.65 -0.80 -6.23
CA VAL A 135 -1.52 -1.85 -6.77
C VAL A 135 -2.94 -1.63 -6.29
N VAL A 136 -3.87 -1.70 -7.24
CA VAL A 136 -5.31 -1.66 -6.99
C VAL A 136 -5.89 -2.95 -7.53
N TYR A 137 -6.17 -3.87 -6.62
CA TYR A 137 -6.75 -5.16 -6.95
C TYR A 137 -8.25 -5.14 -6.68
N ARG A 138 -9.02 -5.68 -7.61
CA ARG A 138 -10.47 -5.84 -7.54
C ARG A 138 -10.78 -7.32 -7.75
N GLY A 139 -10.98 -8.05 -6.66
CA GLY A 139 -11.45 -9.43 -6.67
C GLY A 139 -12.64 -9.60 -5.74
N GLU A 140 -12.64 -10.65 -4.93
CA GLU A 140 -13.64 -10.83 -3.86
C GLU A 140 -13.66 -9.63 -2.91
N LYS A 141 -12.46 -9.08 -2.65
CA LYS A 141 -12.29 -7.81 -1.95
C LYS A 141 -11.46 -6.85 -2.78
N ASN A 142 -11.72 -5.57 -2.53
CA ASN A 142 -10.95 -4.49 -3.13
C ASN A 142 -9.76 -4.16 -2.23
N TYR A 143 -8.56 -4.31 -2.76
CA TYR A 143 -7.32 -3.96 -2.07
C TYR A 143 -6.59 -2.83 -2.78
N ARG A 144 -5.98 -1.93 -1.99
CA ARG A 144 -5.25 -0.76 -2.50
C ARG A 144 -4.00 -0.52 -1.68
N PHE A 145 -2.84 -0.83 -2.24
CA PHE A 145 -1.57 -0.71 -1.53
C PHE A 145 -0.59 0.16 -2.30
N ARG A 146 0.18 0.97 -1.58
CA ARG A 146 1.48 1.44 -2.06
C ARG A 146 2.49 0.33 -1.80
N ILE A 147 3.29 0.00 -2.78
CA ILE A 147 4.32 -1.03 -2.64
C ILE A 147 5.71 -0.41 -2.68
N GLY A 148 6.68 -1.07 -2.06
CA GLY A 148 8.06 -0.60 -1.99
C GLY A 148 8.80 -0.65 -3.33
N PHE A 149 10.06 -0.24 -3.29
CA PHE A 149 10.90 -0.08 -4.49
C PHE A 149 11.26 -1.39 -5.18
N GLN A 150 11.03 -2.58 -4.61
CA GLN A 150 11.30 -3.81 -5.36
C GLN A 150 10.27 -4.00 -6.50
N GLY A 151 9.04 -3.53 -6.31
CA GLY A 151 7.97 -3.55 -7.31
C GLY A 151 7.96 -2.28 -8.16
N MET A 152 9.10 -1.91 -8.75
CA MET A 152 9.20 -0.67 -9.54
C MET A 152 8.23 -0.70 -10.72
N PHE A 153 7.58 0.43 -10.99
CA PHE A 153 6.66 0.54 -12.13
C PHE A 153 7.34 0.14 -13.44
N SER A 154 8.58 0.61 -13.67
CA SER A 154 9.36 0.31 -14.88
C SER A 154 9.68 -1.18 -15.07
N LYS A 155 9.86 -1.93 -13.98
CA LYS A 155 10.04 -3.39 -14.05
C LYS A 155 8.75 -4.09 -14.43
N LEU A 156 7.64 -3.66 -13.81
CA LEU A 156 6.31 -4.19 -14.09
C LEU A 156 5.88 -3.87 -15.53
N GLU A 157 6.15 -2.65 -16.00
CA GLU A 157 5.97 -2.23 -17.39
C GLU A 157 6.77 -3.11 -18.35
N LYS A 158 8.05 -3.38 -18.07
CA LYS A 158 8.86 -4.27 -18.89
C LYS A 158 8.26 -5.69 -18.98
N VAL A 159 7.94 -6.32 -17.84
CA VAL A 159 7.42 -7.72 -17.88
C VAL A 159 6.04 -7.83 -18.50
N THR A 160 5.28 -6.72 -18.55
CA THR A 160 3.95 -6.68 -19.14
C THR A 160 3.91 -6.16 -20.59
N SER A 161 5.04 -5.67 -21.11
CA SER A 161 5.21 -5.30 -22.53
C SER A 161 5.23 -6.51 -23.46
N LEU A 162 5.17 -6.29 -24.79
CA LEU A 162 5.27 -7.37 -25.78
C LEU A 162 6.63 -8.09 -25.72
N GLU A 163 7.71 -7.34 -25.50
CA GLU A 163 9.06 -7.89 -25.33
C GLU A 163 9.16 -8.78 -24.09
N GLY A 164 8.34 -8.49 -23.08
CA GLY A 164 8.29 -9.23 -21.81
C GLY A 164 9.56 -9.07 -20.97
N GLY A 165 9.67 -9.90 -19.94
CA GLY A 165 10.84 -9.93 -19.06
C GLY A 165 12.00 -10.73 -19.65
N SER A 166 11.86 -12.06 -19.58
CA SER A 166 12.81 -13.04 -20.14
C SER A 166 12.24 -13.81 -21.32
N VAL A 167 10.90 -13.87 -21.40
CA VAL A 167 10.13 -14.55 -22.45
C VAL A 167 9.20 -13.50 -23.05
N PRO A 168 9.06 -13.40 -24.38
CA PRO A 168 8.13 -12.46 -24.99
C PRO A 168 6.68 -12.80 -24.63
N ASN A 169 5.85 -11.77 -24.55
CA ASN A 169 4.41 -11.91 -24.51
C ASN A 169 3.87 -11.94 -25.95
N SER A 170 2.62 -12.38 -26.12
CA SER A 170 1.94 -12.31 -27.41
C SER A 170 0.97 -11.13 -27.44
N ARG A 171 0.65 -10.65 -28.64
CA ARG A 171 -0.46 -9.72 -28.78
C ARG A 171 -1.74 -10.43 -28.37
N TRP A 172 -2.63 -9.68 -27.73
CA TRP A 172 -4.00 -10.16 -27.59
C TRP A 172 -4.65 -10.05 -28.96
N ASP A 173 -4.69 -11.16 -29.67
CA ASP A 173 -5.49 -11.23 -30.88
C ASP A 173 -6.95 -11.21 -30.41
N GLU A 174 -7.64 -10.07 -30.63
CA GLU A 174 -9.10 -10.09 -30.65
C GLU A 174 -9.46 -11.20 -31.64
N GLY A 175 -10.13 -12.25 -31.14
CA GLY A 175 -10.50 -13.39 -31.95
C GLY A 175 -11.03 -12.91 -33.28
N GLU A 176 -10.42 -13.42 -34.34
CA GLU A 176 -10.89 -13.37 -35.72
C GLU A 176 -12.39 -13.07 -35.81
N ALA A 177 -12.73 -11.88 -36.31
CA ALA A 177 -14.01 -11.66 -36.94
C ALA A 177 -14.02 -12.44 -38.28
N THR A 178 -14.07 -13.77 -38.21
CA THR A 178 -14.26 -14.74 -39.29
C THR A 178 -14.61 -16.06 -38.59
N GLU A 179 -15.79 -16.67 -38.70
CA GLU A 179 -16.97 -16.60 -39.58
C GLU A 179 -18.25 -16.81 -38.77
#